data_AF-A0A1D1YW77-F1
#
_entry.id   AF-A0A1D1YW77-F1
#
_cell.length_a   1.000
_cell.length_b   1.000
_cell.length_c   1.000
_cell.angle_alpha   90.00
_cell.angle_beta   90.00
_cell.angle_gamma   90.00
#
_symmetry.space_group_name_H-M   'P 1'
#
loop_
_entity.id
_entity.type
_entity.pdbx_description
1 polymer ?
#
loop_
_entity_poly.entity_id
_entity_poly.type
_entity_poly.pdbx_seq_one_letter_code
_entity_poly.pdbx_strand_id
1 'polypeptide(L)'
;EKYYKQHLAKRLLSGKTISDDAERSLIVKLKTECGYQFTSKLEGMFTDMKTSQDTMQGFGMSQYADIGDCPTLAVQVLTTGYWPTQPSATCNLPSEILMVCEKFRAYYLGTHTGRRLTWQTNMGTADLKAIFGKNQKHELNVSTYQMCVLMLFNSADCLSYKEIEQAMEIPSSDLRRCLQSLACVKGKNVLRKEPMSKDIAEDDAFYFNDKFTSKYYKVKIGT
;
A
#
# COMPACT_ATOMS: atom_id res chain seq x y z
N GLU A 1 15.86 20.32 -0.59
CA GLU A 1 14.39 20.17 -0.60
C GLU A 1 13.90 18.77 -1.05
N LYS A 2 14.16 18.35 -2.30
CA LYS A 2 13.60 17.12 -2.90
C LYS A 2 13.79 15.84 -2.07
N TYR A 3 15.01 15.56 -1.61
CA TYR A 3 15.29 14.38 -0.79
C TYR A 3 14.56 14.41 0.56
N TYR A 4 14.61 15.55 1.26
CA TYR A 4 13.91 15.71 2.52
C TYR A 4 12.40 15.48 2.38
N LYS A 5 11.78 16.09 1.35
CA LYS A 5 10.37 15.90 1.02
C LYS A 5 10.01 14.43 0.76
N GLN A 6 10.85 13.68 0.04
CA GLN A 6 10.66 12.24 -0.18
C GLN A 6 10.72 11.43 1.12
N HIS A 7 11.69 11.71 1.98
CA HIS A 7 11.81 11.01 3.26
C HIS A 7 10.68 11.35 4.22
N LEU A 8 10.29 12.63 4.29
CA LEU A 8 9.14 13.08 5.08
C LEU A 8 7.86 12.37 4.62
N ALA A 9 7.60 12.32 3.30
CA ALA A 9 6.43 11.65 2.76
C ALA A 9 6.35 10.17 3.20
N LYS A 10 7.47 9.43 3.11
CA LYS A 10 7.52 8.04 3.56
C LYS A 10 7.23 7.89 5.06
N ARG A 11 7.74 8.79 5.90
CA ARG A 11 7.50 8.74 7.36
C ARG A 11 6.05 9.03 7.71
N LEU A 12 5.46 10.06 7.10
CA LEU A 12 4.05 10.44 7.32
C LEU A 12 3.10 9.31 6.89
N LEU A 13 3.25 8.79 5.67
CA LEU A 13 2.32 7.79 5.14
C LEU A 13 2.45 6.43 5.85
N SER A 14 3.65 6.08 6.32
CA SER A 14 3.85 4.84 7.08
C SER A 14 3.46 4.93 8.55
N GLY A 15 3.05 6.11 9.05
CA GLY A 15 2.74 6.34 10.46
C GLY A 15 3.94 6.13 11.39
N LYS A 16 5.17 6.20 10.87
CA LYS A 16 6.42 5.97 11.63
C LYS A 16 7.10 7.27 12.05
N THR A 17 6.35 8.33 12.31
CA THR A 17 6.93 9.55 12.87
C THR A 17 7.32 9.30 14.32
N ILE A 18 8.60 9.53 14.63
CA ILE A 18 9.13 9.37 16.01
C ILE A 18 8.56 10.49 16.90
N SER A 19 8.38 11.68 16.34
CA SER A 19 7.76 12.82 17.00
C SER A 19 7.28 13.83 15.95
N ASP A 20 5.97 14.07 15.90
CA ASP A 20 5.38 15.10 15.03
C ASP A 20 5.87 16.50 15.42
N ASP A 21 6.09 16.75 16.72
CA ASP A 21 6.61 18.01 17.23
C ASP A 21 8.05 18.29 16.74
N ALA A 22 8.89 17.26 16.69
CA ALA A 22 10.25 17.39 16.17
C ALA A 22 10.25 17.73 14.68
N GLU A 23 9.39 17.09 13.88
CA GLU A 23 9.24 17.37 12.45
C GLU A 23 8.71 18.80 12.21
N ARG A 24 7.72 19.23 13.00
CA ARG A 24 7.18 20.60 12.95
C ARG A 24 8.23 21.63 13.34
N SER A 25 8.99 21.39 14.41
CA SER A 25 10.07 22.28 14.83
C SER A 25 11.13 22.44 13.74
N LEU A 26 11.50 21.35 13.07
CA LEU A 26 12.44 21.39 11.95
C LEU A 26 11.89 22.22 10.77
N ILE A 27 10.60 22.09 10.44
CA ILE A 27 9.97 22.93 9.41
C ILE A 27 9.99 24.40 9.79
N VAL A 28 9.72 24.76 11.05
CA VAL A 28 9.79 26.15 11.53
C VAL A 28 11.21 26.71 11.35
N LYS A 29 12.24 25.94 11.72
CA LYS A 29 13.64 26.36 11.52
C LYS A 29 13.96 26.55 10.02
N LEU A 30 13.55 25.62 9.17
CA LEU A 30 13.74 25.73 7.72
C LEU A 30 13.02 26.96 7.13
N LYS A 31 11.85 27.32 7.67
CA LYS A 31 11.10 28.51 7.26
C LYS A 31 11.85 29.79 7.61
N THR A 32 12.47 29.85 8.79
CA THR A 32 13.29 30.99 9.22
C THR A 32 14.53 31.15 8.34
N GLU A 33 15.25 30.05 8.09
CA GLU A 33 16.52 30.09 7.36
C GLU A 33 16.36 30.20 5.83
N CYS A 34 15.33 29.58 5.26
CA CYS A 34 15.15 29.44 3.81
C CYS A 34 13.90 30.13 3.26
N GLY A 35 13.06 30.70 4.12
CA GLY A 35 11.85 31.41 3.75
C GLY A 35 10.62 30.51 3.50
N TYR A 36 9.45 31.14 3.43
CA TYR A 36 8.15 30.47 3.32
C TYR A 36 7.97 29.60 2.07
N GLN A 37 8.49 30.04 0.92
CA GLN A 37 8.31 29.31 -0.34
C GLN A 37 8.92 27.90 -0.27
N PHE A 38 10.01 27.73 0.47
CA PHE A 38 10.69 26.46 0.68
C PHE A 38 9.86 25.46 1.51
N THR A 39 9.15 25.95 2.54
CA THR A 39 8.40 25.09 3.46
C THR A 39 6.94 24.89 3.08
N SER A 40 6.38 25.72 2.21
CA SER A 40 4.96 25.71 1.81
C SER A 40 4.41 24.31 1.50
N LYS A 41 5.13 23.52 0.69
CA LYS A 41 4.75 22.15 0.34
C LYS A 41 4.84 21.18 1.51
N LEU A 42 5.84 21.34 2.38
CA LEU A 42 6.03 20.51 3.57
C LEU A 42 4.92 20.77 4.60
N GLU A 43 4.58 22.04 4.82
CA GLU A 43 3.45 22.46 5.66
C GLU A 43 2.14 21.89 5.10
N GLY A 44 1.95 21.94 3.77
CA GLY A 44 0.80 21.34 3.09
C GLY A 44 0.66 19.83 3.32
N MET A 45 1.78 19.08 3.33
CA MET A 45 1.77 17.64 3.63
C MET A 45 1.22 17.36 5.05
N PHE A 46 1.57 18.16 6.05
CA PHE A 46 1.02 18.01 7.40
C PHE A 46 -0.47 18.34 7.48
N THR A 47 -0.91 19.37 6.77
CA THR A 47 -2.33 19.74 6.67
C THR A 47 -3.14 18.61 6.03
N ASP A 48 -2.63 17.99 4.97
CA ASP A 48 -3.27 16.83 4.32
C ASP A 48 -3.41 15.65 5.29
N MET A 49 -2.38 15.33 6.09
CA MET A 49 -2.47 14.25 7.08
C MET A 49 -3.58 14.47 8.09
N LYS A 50 -3.68 15.70 8.64
CA LYS A 50 -4.75 16.05 9.59
C LYS A 50 -6.13 15.99 8.95
N THR A 51 -6.28 16.64 7.79
CA THR A 51 -7.56 16.69 7.06
C THR A 51 -8.02 15.29 6.67
N SER A 52 -7.09 14.41 6.33
CA SER A 52 -7.41 13.03 5.99
C SER A 52 -7.87 12.21 7.19
N GLN A 53 -7.34 12.46 8.39
CA GLN A 53 -7.84 11.82 9.62
C GLN A 53 -9.29 12.25 9.89
N ASP A 54 -9.58 13.54 9.80
CA ASP A 54 -10.94 14.08 9.98
C ASP A 54 -11.91 13.50 8.93
N THR A 55 -11.46 13.41 7.66
CA THR A 55 -12.23 12.81 6.56
C THR A 55 -12.51 11.33 6.82
N MET A 56 -11.52 10.58 7.30
CA MET A 56 -11.68 9.15 7.59
C MET A 56 -12.62 8.90 8.78
N GLN A 57 -12.56 9.77 9.81
CA GLN A 57 -13.50 9.73 10.93
C GLN A 57 -14.93 9.98 10.44
N GLY A 58 -15.14 11.00 9.60
CA GLY A 58 -16.43 11.28 8.99
C GLY A 58 -16.95 10.12 8.12
N PHE A 59 -16.08 9.50 7.32
CA PHE A 59 -16.42 8.34 6.51
C PHE A 59 -16.84 7.14 7.37
N GLY A 60 -16.13 6.90 8.48
CA GLY A 60 -16.49 5.87 9.46
C GLY A 60 -17.88 6.11 10.05
N MET A 61 -18.16 7.32 10.50
CA MET A 61 -19.48 7.73 11.04
C MET A 61 -20.61 7.53 10.04
N SER A 62 -20.38 7.85 8.76
CA SER A 62 -21.38 7.68 7.69
C SER A 62 -21.71 6.23 7.35
N GLN A 63 -20.84 5.27 7.71
CA GLN A 63 -20.96 3.86 7.34
C GLN A 63 -21.35 2.92 8.48
N TYR A 64 -21.61 3.43 9.69
CA TYR A 64 -21.90 2.59 10.87
C TYR A 64 -23.05 1.58 10.72
N ALA A 65 -23.86 1.66 9.66
CA ALA A 65 -24.99 0.77 9.41
C ALA A 65 -24.75 -0.33 8.34
N ASP A 66 -23.64 -0.32 7.59
CA ASP A 66 -23.52 -1.09 6.33
C ASP A 66 -22.24 -1.94 6.19
N ILE A 67 -21.48 -2.10 7.29
CA ILE A 67 -20.19 -2.81 7.30
C ILE A 67 -20.41 -4.23 7.81
N GLY A 68 -20.90 -5.11 6.93
CA GLY A 68 -20.84 -6.57 7.14
C GLY A 68 -19.40 -7.09 7.02
N ASP A 69 -19.22 -8.22 6.35
CA ASP A 69 -17.92 -8.92 6.12
C ASP A 69 -16.96 -8.18 5.14
N CYS A 70 -17.06 -6.85 5.08
CA CYS A 70 -16.36 -5.99 4.12
C CYS A 70 -14.93 -5.66 4.61
N PRO A 71 -13.92 -5.61 3.72
CA PRO A 71 -12.57 -5.26 4.14
C PRO A 71 -12.50 -3.85 4.76
N THR A 72 -11.74 -3.71 5.84
CA THR A 72 -11.51 -2.43 6.50
C THR A 72 -10.59 -1.56 5.64
N LEU A 73 -11.06 -0.36 5.25
CA LEU A 73 -10.31 0.60 4.46
C LEU A 73 -9.87 1.78 5.33
N ALA A 74 -8.60 2.18 5.21
CA ALA A 74 -8.07 3.41 5.78
C ALA A 74 -7.42 4.24 4.66
N VAL A 75 -7.87 5.47 4.46
CA VAL A 75 -7.44 6.31 3.33
C VAL A 75 -6.69 7.55 3.81
N GLN A 76 -5.59 7.85 3.12
CA GLN A 76 -4.84 9.09 3.27
C GLN A 76 -5.01 9.93 1.99
N VAL A 77 -5.77 11.03 2.07
CA VAL A 77 -6.04 11.93 0.93
C VAL A 77 -4.92 12.96 0.82
N LEU A 78 -4.27 13.02 -0.34
CA LEU A 78 -3.08 13.82 -0.58
C LEU A 78 -3.34 14.87 -1.66
N THR A 79 -2.88 16.11 -1.44
CA THR A 79 -2.99 17.19 -2.42
C THR A 79 -1.90 17.08 -3.48
N THR A 80 -2.28 16.96 -4.75
CA THR A 80 -1.36 16.94 -5.90
C THR A 80 -0.48 18.19 -5.89
N GLY A 81 0.84 18.00 -5.99
CA GLY A 81 1.84 19.09 -5.96
C GLY A 81 2.54 19.26 -4.61
N TYR A 82 1.87 18.96 -3.50
CA TYR A 82 2.51 18.97 -2.18
C TYR A 82 3.33 17.71 -1.93
N TRP A 83 2.90 16.57 -2.48
CA TRP A 83 3.55 15.28 -2.27
C TRP A 83 4.48 14.91 -3.42
N PRO A 84 5.55 14.13 -3.16
CA PRO A 84 6.43 13.59 -4.20
C PRO A 84 5.79 12.33 -4.82
N THR A 85 4.55 12.43 -5.32
CA THR A 85 3.86 11.33 -5.99
C THR A 85 4.39 11.14 -7.40
N GLN A 86 4.60 9.90 -7.80
CA GLN A 86 4.86 9.54 -9.19
C GLN A 86 3.53 9.39 -9.94
N PRO A 87 3.52 9.42 -11.29
CA PRO A 87 2.35 8.97 -12.04
C PRO A 87 1.97 7.57 -11.53
N SER A 88 0.71 7.40 -11.13
CA SER A 88 0.27 6.07 -10.66
C SER A 88 0.36 5.12 -11.84
N ALA A 89 1.10 4.04 -11.65
CA ALA A 89 1.00 2.92 -12.55
C ALA A 89 -0.38 2.27 -12.44
N THR A 90 -0.78 1.62 -13.52
CA THR A 90 -1.95 0.73 -13.54
C THR A 90 -1.74 -0.39 -12.52
N CYS A 91 -2.80 -0.75 -11.82
CA CYS A 91 -2.85 -1.95 -10.99
C CYS A 91 -4.31 -2.36 -10.86
N ASN A 92 -4.63 -3.55 -11.35
CA ASN A 92 -5.96 -4.13 -11.22
C ASN A 92 -6.15 -4.58 -9.77
N LEU A 93 -6.96 -3.82 -9.03
CA LEU A 93 -7.31 -4.15 -7.65
C LEU A 93 -8.37 -5.26 -7.61
N PRO A 94 -8.35 -6.16 -6.61
CA PRO A 94 -9.42 -7.13 -6.39
C PRO A 94 -10.79 -6.46 -6.25
N SER A 95 -11.85 -7.14 -6.68
CA SER A 95 -13.21 -6.60 -6.70
C SER A 95 -13.71 -6.18 -5.32
N GLU A 96 -13.33 -6.93 -4.28
CA GLU A 96 -13.67 -6.65 -2.89
C GLU A 96 -13.07 -5.31 -2.43
N ILE A 97 -11.86 -4.99 -2.89
CA ILE A 97 -11.18 -3.72 -2.57
C ILE A 97 -11.76 -2.58 -3.40
N LEU A 98 -12.01 -2.80 -4.70
CA LEU A 98 -12.64 -1.81 -5.58
C LEU A 98 -13.98 -1.33 -5.03
N MET A 99 -14.79 -2.26 -4.50
CA MET A 99 -16.08 -1.92 -3.89
C MET A 99 -15.92 -0.88 -2.77
N VAL A 100 -14.97 -1.06 -1.86
CA VAL A 100 -14.77 -0.11 -0.74
C VAL A 100 -14.11 1.18 -1.20
N CYS A 101 -13.22 1.11 -2.19
CA CYS A 101 -12.65 2.28 -2.85
C CYS A 101 -13.74 3.17 -3.47
N GLU A 102 -14.73 2.59 -4.14
CA GLU A 102 -15.85 3.33 -4.74
C GLU A 102 -16.80 3.90 -3.68
N LYS A 103 -17.08 3.16 -2.59
CA LYS A 103 -17.82 3.72 -1.43
C LYS A 103 -17.13 4.96 -0.88
N PHE A 104 -15.80 4.90 -0.68
CA PHE A 104 -15.02 6.06 -0.22
C PHE A 104 -15.04 7.21 -1.23
N ARG A 105 -14.88 6.89 -2.53
CA ARG A 105 -14.90 7.89 -3.61
C ARG A 105 -16.23 8.64 -3.63
N ALA A 106 -17.35 7.94 -3.56
CA ALA A 106 -18.68 8.54 -3.54
C ALA A 106 -18.87 9.45 -2.33
N TYR A 107 -18.48 8.99 -1.13
CA TYR A 107 -18.49 9.80 0.09
C TYR A 107 -17.68 11.09 -0.08
N TYR A 108 -16.42 10.97 -0.49
CA TYR A 108 -15.51 12.11 -0.58
C TYR A 108 -15.96 13.13 -1.62
N LEU A 109 -16.39 12.68 -2.81
CA LEU A 109 -16.84 13.58 -3.88
C LEU A 109 -18.22 14.20 -3.59
N GLY A 110 -19.03 13.58 -2.75
CA GLY A 110 -20.29 14.15 -2.26
C GLY A 110 -20.06 15.40 -1.40
N THR A 111 -18.98 15.43 -0.61
CA THR A 111 -18.62 16.59 0.23
C THR A 111 -17.67 17.56 -0.47
N HIS A 112 -16.85 17.08 -1.41
CA HIS A 112 -15.83 17.87 -2.10
C HIS A 112 -16.06 17.93 -3.61
N THR A 113 -16.99 18.77 -4.03
CA THR A 113 -17.33 18.98 -5.44
C THR A 113 -16.15 19.58 -6.23
N GLY A 114 -16.04 19.21 -7.51
CA GLY A 114 -14.98 19.70 -8.40
C GLY A 114 -13.59 19.06 -8.20
N ARG A 115 -13.46 18.06 -7.31
CA ARG A 115 -12.20 17.32 -7.14
C ARG A 115 -12.16 16.04 -7.98
N ARG A 116 -10.95 15.59 -8.31
CA ARG A 116 -10.70 14.29 -8.93
C ARG A 116 -9.77 13.47 -8.05
N LEU A 117 -10.18 12.26 -7.70
CA LEU A 117 -9.36 11.30 -6.95
C LEU A 117 -8.66 10.31 -7.89
N THR A 118 -7.41 10.03 -7.58
CA THR A 118 -6.58 9.00 -8.21
C THR A 118 -5.90 8.19 -7.12
N TRP A 119 -6.13 6.87 -7.09
CA TRP A 119 -5.49 5.97 -6.13
C TRP A 119 -4.00 5.79 -6.45
N GLN A 120 -3.17 5.75 -5.41
CA GLN A 120 -1.71 5.53 -5.52
C GLN A 120 -1.38 4.14 -4.96
N THR A 121 -1.56 3.11 -5.78
CA THR A 121 -1.44 1.69 -5.37
C THR A 121 -0.01 1.29 -4.98
N ASN A 122 1.00 1.99 -5.50
CA ASN A 122 2.41 1.81 -5.12
C ASN A 122 2.75 2.26 -3.69
N MET A 123 1.88 3.07 -3.05
CA MET A 123 2.14 3.64 -1.72
C MET A 123 1.31 2.98 -0.60
N GLY A 124 0.41 2.06 -0.95
CA GLY A 124 -0.50 1.41 -0.03
C GLY A 124 0.07 0.14 0.63
N THR A 125 -0.58 -0.27 1.71
CA THR A 125 -0.35 -1.53 2.41
C THR A 125 -1.67 -2.22 2.72
N ALA A 126 -1.63 -3.53 2.92
CA ALA A 126 -2.78 -4.32 3.33
C ALA A 126 -2.38 -5.37 4.37
N ASP A 127 -3.33 -5.73 5.23
CA ASP A 127 -3.22 -6.86 6.14
C ASP A 127 -4.11 -7.98 5.64
N LEU A 128 -3.51 -9.13 5.33
CA LEU A 128 -4.20 -10.31 4.80
C LEU A 128 -4.22 -11.43 5.82
N LYS A 129 -5.38 -12.06 6.02
CA LYS A 129 -5.47 -13.33 6.75
C LYS A 129 -5.23 -14.46 5.77
N ALA A 130 -4.13 -15.19 5.95
CA ALA A 130 -3.76 -16.33 5.13
C ALA A 130 -3.80 -17.62 5.93
N ILE A 131 -4.22 -18.71 5.28
CA ILE A 131 -4.27 -20.05 5.86
C ILE A 131 -3.30 -20.92 5.08
N PHE A 132 -2.35 -21.54 5.78
CA PHE A 132 -1.33 -22.39 5.19
C PHE A 132 -1.47 -23.84 5.69
N GLY A 133 -1.28 -24.81 4.79
CA GLY A 133 -1.13 -26.23 5.12
C GLY A 133 -2.21 -26.75 6.08
N LYS A 134 -1.79 -27.27 7.24
CA LYS A 134 -2.68 -27.81 8.30
C LYS A 134 -3.44 -26.72 9.07
N ASN A 135 -4.09 -25.81 8.37
CA ASN A 135 -4.89 -24.71 8.92
C ASN A 135 -4.08 -23.73 9.81
N GLN A 136 -2.80 -23.52 9.49
CA GLN A 136 -1.97 -22.54 10.17
C GLN A 136 -2.34 -21.14 9.70
N LYS A 137 -2.88 -20.33 10.61
CA LYS A 137 -3.36 -18.98 10.30
C LYS A 137 -2.27 -17.96 10.57
N HIS A 138 -2.01 -17.09 9.60
CA HIS A 138 -1.10 -15.95 9.73
C HIS A 138 -1.76 -14.68 9.23
N GLU A 139 -1.35 -13.54 9.80
CA GLU A 139 -1.69 -12.21 9.32
C GLU A 139 -0.48 -11.62 8.59
N LEU A 140 -0.61 -11.40 7.29
CA LEU A 140 0.47 -10.89 6.44
C LEU A 140 0.30 -9.39 6.26
N ASN A 141 1.27 -8.60 6.75
CA ASN A 141 1.36 -7.18 6.43
C ASN A 141 2.21 -7.03 5.16
N VAL A 142 1.56 -6.60 4.08
CA VAL A 142 2.09 -6.59 2.71
C VAL A 142 1.84 -5.23 2.03
N SER A 143 2.53 -4.95 0.92
CA SER A 143 2.18 -3.84 0.03
C SER A 143 0.89 -4.15 -0.75
N THR A 144 0.24 -3.13 -1.30
CA THR A 144 -0.93 -3.33 -2.17
C THR A 144 -0.61 -4.22 -3.38
N TYR A 145 0.58 -4.09 -3.97
CA TYR A 145 0.98 -4.98 -5.08
C TYR A 145 1.13 -6.44 -4.65
N GLN A 146 1.73 -6.68 -3.49
CA GLN A 146 1.82 -8.02 -2.93
C GLN A 146 0.43 -8.59 -2.61
N MET A 147 -0.48 -7.78 -2.09
CA MET A 147 -1.87 -8.17 -1.86
C MET A 147 -2.55 -8.61 -3.15
N CYS A 148 -2.47 -7.80 -4.21
CA CYS A 148 -3.06 -8.13 -5.51
C CYS A 148 -2.52 -9.46 -6.06
N VAL A 149 -1.20 -9.66 -6.01
CA VAL A 149 -0.56 -10.92 -6.44
C VAL A 149 -1.03 -12.11 -5.61
N LEU A 150 -1.07 -11.99 -4.27
CA LEU A 150 -1.48 -13.08 -3.38
C LEU A 150 -2.94 -13.48 -3.58
N MET A 151 -3.82 -12.52 -3.86
CA MET A 151 -5.25 -12.77 -4.08
C MET A 151 -5.53 -13.65 -5.32
N LEU A 152 -4.65 -13.64 -6.32
CA LEU A 152 -4.78 -14.51 -7.49
C LEU A 152 -4.72 -16.01 -7.14
N PHE A 153 -3.96 -16.36 -6.11
CA PHE A 153 -3.79 -17.75 -5.68
C PHE A 153 -5.01 -18.33 -4.94
N ASN A 154 -6.06 -17.54 -4.71
CA ASN A 154 -7.34 -18.06 -4.25
C ASN A 154 -8.11 -18.81 -5.34
N SER A 155 -7.74 -18.63 -6.62
CA SER A 155 -8.42 -19.26 -7.77
C SER A 155 -7.47 -20.01 -8.70
N ALA A 156 -6.17 -20.03 -8.39
CA ALA A 156 -5.15 -20.71 -9.18
C ALA A 156 -4.06 -21.30 -8.28
N ASP A 157 -3.71 -22.57 -8.51
CA ASP A 157 -2.64 -23.24 -7.76
C ASP A 157 -1.23 -22.83 -8.24
N CYS A 158 -1.14 -22.41 -9.50
CA CYS A 158 0.09 -22.07 -10.20
C CYS A 158 -0.14 -20.92 -11.16
N LEU A 159 0.78 -19.96 -11.18
CA LEU A 159 0.76 -18.83 -12.12
C LEU A 159 2.19 -18.51 -12.57
N SER A 160 2.37 -18.28 -13.87
CA SER A 160 3.62 -17.78 -14.44
C SER A 160 3.77 -16.27 -14.21
N TYR A 161 5.01 -15.77 -14.32
CA TYR A 161 5.27 -14.33 -14.28
C TYR A 161 4.37 -13.54 -15.24
N LYS A 162 4.23 -14.02 -16.49
CA LYS A 162 3.44 -13.33 -17.54
C LYS A 162 1.95 -13.30 -17.23
N GLU A 163 1.39 -14.38 -16.69
CA GLU A 163 -0.02 -14.42 -16.28
C GLU A 163 -0.29 -13.42 -15.16
N ILE A 164 0.62 -13.33 -14.17
CA ILE A 164 0.49 -12.35 -13.08
C ILE A 164 0.63 -10.92 -13.62
N GLU A 165 1.58 -10.67 -14.52
CA GLU A 165 1.79 -9.35 -15.13
C GLU A 165 0.57 -8.89 -15.93
N GLN A 166 0.01 -9.78 -16.75
CA GLN A 166 -1.20 -9.50 -17.54
C GLN A 166 -2.43 -9.28 -16.67
N ALA A 167 -2.61 -10.08 -15.62
CA ALA A 167 -3.77 -9.97 -14.74
C ALA A 167 -3.74 -8.68 -13.91
N MET A 168 -2.57 -8.29 -13.41
CA MET A 168 -2.45 -7.19 -12.44
C MET A 168 -2.05 -5.85 -13.05
N GLU A 169 -1.47 -5.82 -14.25
CA GLU A 169 -0.95 -4.62 -14.93
C GLU A 169 0.07 -3.81 -14.10
N ILE A 170 0.74 -4.45 -13.13
CA ILE A 170 1.79 -3.83 -12.32
C ILE A 170 3.05 -3.64 -13.19
N PRO A 171 3.77 -2.50 -13.07
CA PRO A 171 5.02 -2.30 -13.80
C PRO A 171 6.03 -3.42 -13.54
N SER A 172 6.67 -3.92 -14.60
CA SER A 172 7.57 -5.08 -14.52
C SER A 172 8.67 -4.94 -13.46
N SER A 173 9.21 -3.72 -13.26
CA SER A 173 10.22 -3.47 -12.22
C SER A 173 9.69 -3.67 -10.80
N ASP A 174 8.45 -3.25 -10.55
CA ASP A 174 7.79 -3.40 -9.26
C ASP A 174 7.26 -4.81 -9.06
N LEU A 175 6.75 -5.45 -10.11
CA LEU A 175 6.31 -6.84 -10.07
C LEU A 175 7.47 -7.80 -9.75
N ARG A 176 8.64 -7.61 -10.38
CA ARG A 176 9.83 -8.43 -10.06
C ARG A 176 10.25 -8.28 -8.60
N ARG A 177 10.27 -7.04 -8.06
CA ARG A 177 10.55 -6.81 -6.62
C ARG A 177 9.51 -7.44 -5.71
N CYS A 178 8.23 -7.33 -6.09
CA CYS A 178 7.11 -7.95 -5.40
C CYS A 178 7.28 -9.48 -5.32
N LEU A 179 7.46 -10.15 -6.46
CA LEU A 179 7.63 -11.61 -6.51
C LEU A 179 8.90 -12.08 -5.80
N GLN A 180 10.00 -11.33 -5.92
CA GLN A 180 11.23 -11.62 -5.19
C GLN A 180 11.01 -11.60 -3.67
N SER A 181 10.30 -10.60 -3.15
CA SER A 181 10.00 -10.49 -1.72
C SER A 181 9.06 -11.60 -1.21
N LEU A 182 8.14 -12.06 -2.07
CA LEU A 182 7.15 -13.09 -1.74
C LEU A 182 7.68 -14.52 -1.87
N ALA A 183 8.66 -14.77 -2.74
CA ALA A 183 9.12 -16.13 -3.06
C ALA A 183 10.58 -16.42 -2.67
N CYS A 184 11.47 -15.42 -2.73
CA CYS A 184 12.91 -15.65 -2.59
C CYS A 184 13.47 -15.35 -1.18
N VAL A 185 12.69 -14.70 -0.31
CA VAL A 185 13.14 -14.32 1.04
C VAL A 185 12.85 -15.45 2.04
N LYS A 186 13.90 -16.15 2.48
CA LYS A 186 13.79 -17.25 3.44
C LYS A 186 13.06 -16.81 4.72
N GLY A 187 12.04 -17.57 5.12
CA GLY A 187 11.22 -17.28 6.30
C GLY A 187 10.12 -16.24 6.07
N LYS A 188 10.03 -15.67 4.86
CA LYS A 188 8.93 -14.82 4.38
C LYS A 188 8.39 -15.29 3.03
N ASN A 189 8.89 -16.42 2.52
CA ASN A 189 8.57 -16.99 1.24
C ASN A 189 7.18 -17.67 1.30
N VAL A 190 6.14 -16.85 1.26
CA VAL A 190 4.73 -17.28 1.21
C VAL A 190 4.34 -17.84 -0.16
N LEU A 191 5.13 -17.54 -1.18
CA LEU A 191 5.11 -18.20 -2.47
C LEU A 191 6.33 -19.10 -2.64
N ARG A 192 6.20 -20.10 -3.51
CA ARG A 192 7.28 -20.96 -3.98
C ARG A 192 7.49 -20.67 -5.45
N LYS A 193 8.75 -20.62 -5.87
CA LYS A 193 9.17 -20.33 -7.23
C LYS A 193 9.78 -21.58 -7.87
N GLU A 194 9.48 -21.85 -9.13
CA GLU A 194 10.13 -22.87 -9.95
C GLU A 194 10.53 -22.30 -11.33
N PRO A 195 11.80 -22.43 -11.75
CA PRO A 195 12.95 -22.92 -10.99
C PRO A 195 13.38 -21.96 -9.86
N MET A 196 13.90 -22.52 -8.77
CA MET A 196 14.33 -21.70 -7.63
C MET A 196 15.64 -20.96 -7.93
N SER A 197 15.61 -19.64 -7.88
CA SER A 197 16.78 -18.76 -7.95
C SER A 197 16.53 -17.44 -7.19
N LYS A 198 17.54 -16.56 -7.14
CA LYS A 198 17.43 -15.25 -6.46
C LYS A 198 16.72 -14.19 -7.31
N ASP A 199 16.78 -14.34 -8.62
CA ASP A 199 16.25 -13.40 -9.60
C ASP A 199 14.88 -13.85 -10.10
N ILE A 200 14.10 -12.93 -10.65
CA ILE A 200 12.81 -13.22 -11.27
C ILE A 200 12.95 -13.08 -12.78
N ALA A 201 12.74 -14.18 -13.49
CA ALA A 201 12.68 -14.34 -14.93
C ALA A 201 11.21 -14.43 -15.41
N GLU A 202 11.00 -14.31 -16.71
CA GLU A 202 9.64 -14.24 -17.29
C GLU A 202 8.98 -15.61 -17.49
N ASP A 203 9.78 -16.67 -17.49
CA ASP A 203 9.39 -18.07 -17.61
C ASP A 203 9.21 -18.76 -16.25
N ASP A 204 9.44 -18.04 -15.15
CA ASP A 204 9.26 -18.56 -13.80
C ASP A 204 7.79 -18.81 -13.49
N ALA A 205 7.54 -19.93 -12.80
CA ALA A 205 6.25 -20.30 -12.23
C ALA A 205 6.24 -20.08 -10.70
N PHE A 206 5.10 -19.64 -10.20
CA PHE A 206 4.85 -19.36 -8.79
C PHE A 206 3.68 -20.20 -8.29
N TYR A 207 3.82 -20.68 -7.06
CA TYR A 207 2.84 -21.51 -6.37
C TYR A 207 2.63 -20.95 -4.97
N PHE A 208 1.42 -21.11 -4.42
CA PHE A 208 1.21 -20.88 -2.99
C PHE A 208 2.06 -21.85 -2.16
N ASN A 209 2.76 -21.35 -1.14
CA ASN A 209 3.63 -22.19 -0.31
C ASN A 209 2.89 -22.74 0.92
N ASP A 210 2.18 -23.85 0.77
CA ASP A 210 1.49 -24.53 1.88
C ASP A 210 2.40 -24.98 3.03
N LYS A 211 3.71 -25.07 2.77
CA LYS A 211 4.73 -25.44 3.76
C LYS A 211 5.33 -24.22 4.45
N PHE A 212 4.83 -23.02 4.19
CA PHE A 212 5.26 -21.81 4.88
C PHE A 212 5.02 -21.98 6.39
N THR A 213 6.03 -21.60 7.18
CA THR A 213 5.95 -21.60 8.64
C THR A 213 6.60 -20.33 9.17
N SER A 214 6.00 -19.77 10.21
CA SER A 214 6.54 -18.62 10.93
C SER A 214 6.34 -18.80 12.42
N LYS A 215 7.32 -18.34 13.21
CA LYS A 215 7.19 -18.26 14.68
C LYS A 215 6.19 -17.19 15.11
N TYR A 216 5.90 -16.23 14.23
CA TYR A 216 5.02 -15.10 14.50
C TYR A 216 3.69 -15.26 13.78
N TYR A 217 2.60 -14.99 14.49
CA TYR A 217 1.27 -14.90 13.91
C TYR A 217 1.19 -13.79 12.85
N LYS A 218 1.69 -12.59 13.20
CA LYS A 218 1.81 -11.46 12.27
C LYS A 218 3.17 -11.47 11.57
N VAL A 219 3.17 -11.47 10.24
CA VAL A 219 4.37 -11.52 9.41
C VAL A 219 4.40 -10.30 8.50
N LYS A 220 5.45 -9.49 8.63
CA LYS A 220 5.66 -8.32 7.74
C LYS A 220 6.56 -8.69 6.56
N ILE A 221 6.01 -8.62 5.35
CA ILE A 221 6.75 -8.82 4.10
C ILE A 221 7.02 -7.44 3.52
N GLY A 222 8.30 -7.03 3.52
CA GLY A 222 8.72 -5.78 2.93
C GLY A 222 9.16 -5.98 1.49
N THR A 223 8.82 -5.04 0.62
CA THR A 223 9.43 -4.85 -0.70
C THR A 223 10.74 -4.07 -0.62
#